data_AF-C1FZY9-F1
#
_entry.id   AF-C1FZY9-F1
#
_cell.length_a   1.000
_cell.length_b   1.000
_cell.length_c   1.000
_cell.angle_alpha   90.00
_cell.angle_beta   90.00
_cell.angle_gamma   90.00
#
_symmetry.space_group_name_H-M   'P 1'
#
loop_
_entity.id
_entity.type
_entity.pdbx_description
1 polymer ?
#
loop_
_entity_poly.entity_id
_entity_poly.type
_entity_poly.pdbx_seq_one_letter_code
_entity_poly.pdbx_strand_id
1 'polypeptide(L)'
;MAPNPSTTDDSHQKLLDLLDMARIPRPFRNPHWKPSARRNKNVKQIISETSRKEASVLASQNNSGSSTPFVSVPPAVTPAITENGNGHSNTNGTLTPILPASANPAGTPSRPQNIAQAAQSLSTLVLEKNFRSLVQMGNGMGPAVTYTNIESAPSLHPSSQKRYCDITGLPAPYTDPKTRLRYHDKEVFGVVRSLGQGVAESYLEARGAHVVLK
;
A
#
# COMPACT_ATOMS: atom_id res chain seq x y z
N MET A 1 -53.23 -9.01 32.43
CA MET A 1 -52.44 -10.24 32.59
C MET A 1 -51.12 -10.00 31.87
N ALA A 2 -50.02 -9.84 32.60
CA ALA A 2 -48.71 -9.56 32.01
C ALA A 2 -48.17 -10.82 31.31
N PRO A 3 -47.47 -10.72 30.16
CA PRO A 3 -46.94 -11.88 29.48
C PRO A 3 -45.81 -12.48 30.32
N ASN A 4 -45.84 -13.80 30.53
CA ASN A 4 -44.81 -14.55 31.23
C ASN A 4 -43.45 -14.38 30.51
N PRO A 5 -42.33 -14.21 31.23
CA PRO A 5 -41.02 -14.12 30.61
C PRO A 5 -40.74 -15.45 29.90
N SER A 6 -40.53 -15.37 28.58
CA SER A 6 -40.06 -16.50 27.78
C SER A 6 -38.85 -17.12 28.47
N THR A 7 -38.92 -18.42 28.75
CA THR A 7 -37.76 -19.24 29.12
C THR A 7 -36.65 -18.90 28.14
N THR A 8 -35.63 -18.19 28.61
CA THR A 8 -34.52 -17.76 27.77
C THR A 8 -33.80 -19.04 27.37
N ASP A 9 -33.89 -19.43 26.11
CA ASP A 9 -33.20 -20.61 25.60
C ASP A 9 -31.69 -20.40 25.75
N ASP A 10 -31.11 -20.99 26.80
CA ASP A 10 -29.66 -21.01 27.09
C ASP A 10 -28.82 -21.58 25.91
N SER A 11 -29.48 -22.18 24.91
CA SER A 11 -28.87 -22.68 23.68
C SER A 11 -28.13 -21.58 22.91
N HIS A 12 -28.71 -20.38 22.80
CA HIS A 12 -28.08 -19.25 22.11
C HIS A 12 -26.82 -18.79 22.85
N GLN A 13 -26.89 -18.72 24.19
CA GLN A 13 -25.75 -18.30 25.00
C GLN A 13 -24.61 -19.33 24.95
N LYS A 14 -24.93 -20.64 24.96
CA LYS A 14 -23.95 -21.73 24.79
C LYS A 14 -23.25 -21.67 23.43
N LEU A 15 -23.96 -21.30 22.36
CA LEU A 15 -23.37 -21.14 21.04
C LEU A 15 -22.35 -19.99 21.01
N LEU A 16 -22.69 -18.84 21.61
CA LEU A 16 -21.76 -17.71 21.71
C LEU A 16 -20.50 -18.07 22.50
N ASP A 17 -20.65 -18.79 23.60
CA ASP A 17 -19.51 -19.24 24.43
C ASP A 17 -18.60 -20.22 23.70
N LEU A 18 -19.15 -21.08 22.85
CA LEU A 18 -18.36 -22.00 22.01
C LEU A 18 -17.59 -21.24 20.92
N LEU A 19 -18.19 -20.20 20.33
CA LEU A 19 -17.55 -19.38 19.29
C LEU A 19 -16.52 -18.37 19.84
N ASP A 20 -16.44 -18.20 21.16
CA ASP A 20 -15.51 -17.28 21.82
C ASP A 20 -14.07 -17.82 21.82
N MET A 21 -13.25 -17.29 20.91
CA MET A 21 -11.84 -17.64 20.82
C MET A 21 -10.95 -16.98 21.88
N ALA A 22 -11.48 -16.13 22.76
CA ALA A 22 -10.70 -15.47 23.81
C ALA A 22 -10.39 -16.41 24.98
N ARG A 23 -11.30 -17.35 25.27
CA ARG A 23 -11.17 -18.33 26.35
C ARG A 23 -10.22 -19.48 26.02
N ILE A 24 -9.90 -19.65 24.73
CA ILE A 24 -8.99 -20.71 24.24
C ILE A 24 -7.53 -20.26 24.45
N PRO A 25 -6.70 -21.01 25.20
CA PRO A 25 -5.30 -20.67 25.40
C PRO A 25 -4.53 -20.74 24.07
N ARG A 26 -3.60 -19.79 23.87
CA ARG A 26 -2.80 -19.68 22.63
C ARG A 26 -1.31 -19.89 22.94
N PRO A 27 -0.87 -21.15 23.22
CA PRO A 27 0.51 -21.43 23.61
C PRO A 27 1.53 -21.13 22.50
N PHE A 28 1.08 -21.04 21.25
CA PHE A 28 1.89 -20.69 20.08
C PHE A 28 2.04 -19.17 19.84
N ARG A 29 1.30 -18.31 20.56
CA ARG A 29 1.35 -16.86 20.35
C ARG A 29 2.37 -16.23 21.28
N ASN A 30 3.39 -15.57 20.72
CA ASN A 30 4.40 -14.87 21.50
C ASN A 30 3.76 -13.72 22.33
N PRO A 31 3.84 -13.76 23.68
CA PRO A 31 3.29 -12.72 24.54
C PRO A 31 3.95 -11.35 24.39
N HIS A 32 5.21 -11.31 23.92
CA HIS A 32 5.99 -10.08 23.79
C HIS A 32 5.67 -9.30 22.50
N TRP A 33 5.00 -9.93 21.52
CA TRP A 33 4.67 -9.26 20.27
C TRP A 33 3.56 -8.22 20.48
N LYS A 34 3.84 -6.96 20.11
CA LYS A 34 2.89 -5.86 20.17
C LYS A 34 2.47 -5.44 18.76
N PRO A 35 1.16 -5.35 18.46
CA PRO A 35 0.70 -4.93 17.14
C PRO A 35 1.08 -3.47 16.87
N SER A 36 1.55 -3.18 15.65
CA SER A 36 1.77 -1.80 15.22
C SER A 36 0.44 -1.06 15.01
N ALA A 37 0.36 0.18 15.49
CA ALA A 37 -0.79 1.05 15.28
C ALA A 37 -0.99 1.41 13.80
N ARG A 38 0.09 1.45 13.00
CA ARG A 38 0.08 1.88 11.59
C ARG A 38 -0.10 0.71 10.60
N ARG A 39 -0.97 -0.25 10.91
CA ARG A 39 -1.21 -1.45 10.07
C ARG A 39 -2.44 -1.36 9.18
N ASN A 40 -3.50 -0.69 9.64
CA ASN A 40 -4.76 -0.59 8.92
C ASN A 40 -4.67 0.59 7.95
N LYS A 41 -4.22 0.35 6.72
CA LYS A 41 -4.06 1.38 5.68
C LYS A 41 -5.03 1.13 4.53
N ASN A 42 -5.57 2.19 3.95
CA ASN A 42 -6.33 2.10 2.71
C ASN A 42 -5.37 1.86 1.52
N VAL A 43 -5.85 1.21 0.46
CA VAL A 43 -5.12 1.02 -0.80
C VAL A 43 -4.47 2.32 -1.29
N LYS A 44 -5.18 3.45 -1.25
CA LYS A 44 -4.63 4.77 -1.62
C LYS A 44 -3.41 5.16 -0.78
N GLN A 45 -3.45 4.91 0.52
CA GLN A 45 -2.33 5.20 1.42
C GLN A 45 -1.15 4.28 1.12
N ILE A 46 -1.40 2.98 0.90
CA ILE A 46 -0.36 2.01 0.53
C ILE A 46 0.34 2.44 -0.77
N ILE A 47 -0.43 2.75 -1.82
CA ILE A 47 0.09 3.21 -3.11
C ILE A 47 0.88 4.52 -2.96
N SER A 48 0.38 5.47 -2.15
CA SER A 48 1.08 6.74 -1.92
C SER A 48 2.41 6.56 -1.18
N GLU A 49 2.48 5.61 -0.24
CA GLU A 49 3.70 5.31 0.49
C GLU A 49 4.72 4.57 -0.36
N THR A 50 4.28 3.63 -1.22
CA THR A 50 5.18 2.93 -2.16
C THR A 50 5.79 3.90 -3.16
N SER A 51 4.98 4.77 -3.77
CA SER A 51 5.46 5.80 -4.70
C SER A 51 6.48 6.74 -4.06
N ARG A 52 6.21 7.25 -2.85
CA ARG A 52 7.15 8.12 -2.11
C ARG A 52 8.43 7.39 -1.70
N LYS A 53 8.35 6.12 -1.35
CA LYS A 53 9.51 5.29 -1.02
C LYS A 53 10.41 5.09 -2.24
N GLU A 54 9.83 4.78 -3.40
CA GLU A 54 10.56 4.63 -4.67
C GLU A 54 11.28 5.94 -5.05
N ALA A 55 10.59 7.08 -4.95
CA ALA A 55 11.20 8.40 -5.18
C ALA A 55 12.38 8.67 -4.23
N SER A 56 12.24 8.33 -2.95
CA SER A 56 13.32 8.50 -1.96
C SER A 56 14.54 7.62 -2.26
N VAL A 57 14.34 6.39 -2.76
CA VAL A 57 15.45 5.50 -3.14
C VAL A 57 16.22 6.07 -4.34
N LEU A 58 15.52 6.61 -5.35
CA LEU A 58 16.13 7.26 -6.50
C LEU A 58 16.91 8.53 -6.09
N ALA A 59 16.37 9.33 -5.18
CA ALA A 59 17.04 10.54 -4.69
C ALA A 59 18.35 10.24 -3.93
N SER A 60 18.39 9.17 -3.13
CA SER A 60 19.61 8.78 -2.41
C SER A 60 20.73 8.28 -3.34
N GLN A 61 20.40 7.70 -4.50
CA GLN A 61 21.42 7.31 -5.49
C GLN A 61 22.05 8.53 -6.17
N ASN A 62 21.26 9.58 -6.43
CA ASN A 62 21.74 10.79 -7.10
C ASN A 62 22.69 11.64 -6.21
N ASN A 63 22.72 11.38 -4.90
CA ASN A 63 23.56 12.11 -3.94
C ASN A 63 24.72 11.26 -3.37
N SER A 64 24.99 10.07 -3.92
CA SER A 64 26.05 9.18 -3.45
C SER A 64 27.44 9.47 -4.05
N GLY A 65 27.63 10.64 -4.67
CA GLY A 65 28.93 11.15 -5.08
C GLY A 65 29.27 12.43 -4.32
N SER A 66 30.37 12.43 -3.56
CA SER A 66 30.90 13.57 -2.78
C SER A 66 30.39 13.73 -1.34
N SER A 67 30.89 12.89 -0.44
CA SER A 67 31.23 13.29 0.94
C SER A 67 32.04 12.18 1.62
N THR A 68 33.29 12.00 1.18
CA THR A 68 34.33 11.42 2.04
C THR A 68 34.97 12.58 2.80
N PRO A 69 34.85 12.69 4.12
CA PRO A 69 35.61 13.71 4.85
C PRO A 69 37.07 13.27 4.89
N PHE A 70 37.95 14.09 4.34
CA PHE A 70 39.40 13.99 4.51
C PHE A 70 39.73 14.04 6.01
N VAL A 71 40.46 13.03 6.51
CA VAL A 71 40.97 13.02 7.89
C VAL A 71 42.28 13.82 7.94
N SER A 72 42.27 14.99 8.57
CA SER A 72 43.47 15.71 8.99
C SER A 72 43.77 15.41 10.46
N VAL A 73 44.96 14.88 10.74
CA VAL A 73 45.48 14.57 12.08
C VAL A 73 46.16 15.82 12.67
N PRO A 74 45.95 16.14 13.97
CA PRO A 74 47.09 16.31 14.90
C PRO A 74 46.82 15.76 16.33
N PRO A 75 47.85 15.71 17.22
CA PRO A 75 48.01 14.64 18.20
C PRO A 75 47.50 14.93 19.63
N ALA A 76 47.11 13.83 20.28
CA ALA A 76 47.21 13.45 21.69
C ALA A 76 47.34 14.53 22.78
N VAL A 77 46.34 14.61 23.70
CA VAL A 77 46.51 14.47 25.18
C VAL A 77 45.15 14.09 25.82
N THR A 78 45.13 13.05 26.67
CA THR A 78 44.07 12.66 27.65
C THR A 78 44.10 13.58 28.90
N PRO A 79 43.28 13.47 29.99
CA PRO A 79 42.10 12.62 30.31
C PRO A 79 40.96 13.33 31.15
N ALA A 80 40.02 12.52 31.65
CA ALA A 80 38.92 12.77 32.63
C ALA A 80 37.62 13.33 32.00
N ILE A 81 36.40 12.88 32.33
CA ILE A 81 35.71 12.90 33.64
C ILE A 81 34.49 11.96 33.65
N THR A 82 34.08 11.52 34.85
CA THR A 82 32.87 10.77 35.21
C THR A 82 31.65 11.69 35.41
N GLU A 83 30.43 11.15 35.24
CA GLU A 83 29.11 11.49 35.87
C GLU A 83 27.91 11.91 34.97
N ASN A 84 26.89 11.03 35.02
CA ASN A 84 25.43 11.24 35.18
C ASN A 84 24.61 12.21 34.30
N GLY A 85 23.55 11.67 33.68
CA GLY A 85 22.30 12.42 33.43
C GLY A 85 21.56 12.15 32.11
N ASN A 86 20.50 11.32 32.18
CA ASN A 86 19.30 11.22 31.34
C ASN A 86 19.20 12.00 30.00
N GLY A 87 19.03 11.25 28.91
CA GLY A 87 18.48 11.73 27.64
C GLY A 87 18.11 10.58 26.70
N HIS A 88 16.82 10.23 26.63
CA HIS A 88 16.28 9.28 25.67
C HIS A 88 16.41 9.85 24.25
N SER A 89 17.33 9.31 23.46
CA SER A 89 17.34 9.51 22.01
C SER A 89 17.61 8.17 21.33
N ASN A 90 16.58 7.67 20.64
CA ASN A 90 16.65 6.45 19.84
C ASN A 90 17.45 6.75 18.57
N THR A 91 18.77 6.57 18.66
CA THR A 91 19.69 6.62 17.53
C THR A 91 20.52 5.36 17.54
N ASN A 92 20.03 4.28 16.94
CA ASN A 92 20.85 3.10 16.64
C ASN A 92 21.81 3.44 15.48
N GLY A 93 22.84 4.22 15.79
CA GLY A 93 24.08 4.26 15.03
C GLY A 93 24.87 3.00 15.35
N THR A 94 25.04 2.15 14.34
CA THR A 94 25.82 0.91 14.43
C THR A 94 27.28 1.28 14.68
N LEU A 95 27.76 1.15 15.92
CA LEU A 95 29.17 1.32 16.27
C LEU A 95 30.00 0.20 15.64
N THR A 96 31.01 0.57 14.85
CA THR A 96 32.03 -0.33 14.31
C THR A 96 32.99 -0.77 15.43
N PRO A 97 33.33 -2.07 15.55
CA PRO A 97 34.39 -2.50 16.46
C PRO A 97 35.76 -2.05 15.92
N ILE A 98 36.52 -1.36 16.76
CA ILE A 98 37.96 -1.09 16.56
C ILE A 98 38.73 -2.36 16.94
N LEU A 99 39.57 -2.87 16.05
CA LEU A 99 40.56 -3.93 16.36
C LEU A 99 41.97 -3.34 16.26
N PRO A 100 42.91 -3.69 17.17
CA PRO A 100 44.27 -3.22 17.12
C PRO A 100 45.06 -3.91 16.01
N ALA A 101 45.92 -3.13 15.35
CA ALA A 101 46.84 -3.58 14.32
C ALA A 101 47.82 -4.63 14.88
N SER A 102 47.91 -5.77 14.18
CA SER A 102 49.00 -6.73 14.33
C SER A 102 49.28 -7.38 12.97
N ALA A 103 50.57 -7.41 12.64
CA ALA A 103 51.24 -7.80 11.41
C ALA A 103 50.82 -9.13 10.76
N ASN A 104 50.79 -9.15 9.42
CA ASN A 104 51.54 -10.01 8.47
C ASN A 104 50.75 -10.50 7.24
N PRO A 105 51.46 -10.77 6.10
CA PRO A 105 50.92 -10.76 4.75
C PRO A 105 50.53 -12.16 4.24
N ALA A 106 49.78 -12.17 3.13
CA ALA A 106 49.31 -13.33 2.35
C ALA A 106 47.99 -13.96 2.83
N GLY A 107 46.94 -13.78 2.02
CA GLY A 107 45.64 -14.44 2.17
C GLY A 107 44.50 -13.53 1.76
N THR A 108 43.99 -13.72 0.54
CA THR A 108 42.79 -13.07 0.01
C THR A 108 41.60 -13.33 0.95
N PRO A 109 40.98 -12.32 1.59
CA PRO A 109 39.78 -12.58 2.39
C PRO A 109 38.57 -12.55 1.47
N SER A 110 38.00 -13.72 1.17
CA SER A 110 36.63 -13.79 0.67
C SER A 110 35.70 -13.29 1.80
N ARG A 111 35.21 -12.07 1.63
CA ARG A 111 34.23 -11.46 2.53
C ARG A 111 32.94 -12.28 2.43
N PRO A 112 32.35 -12.76 3.54
CA PRO A 112 31.07 -13.48 3.46
C PRO A 112 30.01 -12.51 2.94
N GLN A 113 29.58 -12.71 1.70
CA GLN A 113 28.50 -11.92 1.12
C GLN A 113 27.22 -12.28 1.85
N ASN A 114 26.74 -11.35 2.67
CA ASN A 114 25.47 -11.49 3.36
C ASN A 114 24.36 -11.51 2.30
N ILE A 115 23.65 -12.63 2.17
CA ILE A 115 22.60 -12.85 1.15
C ILE A 115 21.56 -11.72 1.15
N ALA A 116 21.27 -11.13 2.31
CA ALA A 116 20.37 -9.99 2.42
C ALA A 116 20.92 -8.72 1.73
N GLN A 117 22.23 -8.51 1.76
CA GLN A 117 22.91 -7.41 1.07
C GLN A 117 22.97 -7.67 -0.45
N ALA A 118 23.11 -8.94 -0.86
CA ALA A 118 23.10 -9.33 -2.28
C ALA A 118 21.70 -9.19 -2.91
N ALA A 119 20.63 -9.53 -2.19
CA ALA A 119 19.26 -9.34 -2.68
C ALA A 119 18.90 -7.86 -2.87
N GLN A 120 19.43 -6.98 -2.00
CA GLN A 120 19.24 -5.52 -2.10
C GLN A 120 19.97 -4.96 -3.32
N SER A 121 21.22 -5.39 -3.59
CA SER A 121 21.98 -4.92 -4.75
C SER A 121 21.41 -5.38 -6.10
N LEU A 122 20.78 -6.56 -6.16
CA LEU A 122 20.05 -7.00 -7.36
C LEU A 122 18.83 -6.12 -7.63
N SER A 123 18.08 -5.75 -6.59
CA SER A 123 16.92 -4.87 -6.73
C SER A 123 17.30 -3.48 -7.28
N THR A 124 18.43 -2.93 -6.84
CA THR A 124 18.93 -1.64 -7.35
C THR A 124 19.39 -1.73 -8.80
N LEU A 125 20.05 -2.82 -9.19
CA LEU A 125 20.51 -3.04 -10.57
C LEU A 125 19.35 -3.25 -11.56
N VAL A 126 18.29 -3.95 -11.14
CA VAL A 126 17.08 -4.11 -11.97
C VAL A 126 16.37 -2.77 -12.17
N LEU A 127 16.27 -1.94 -11.12
CA LEU A 127 15.70 -0.60 -11.22
C LEU A 127 16.53 0.31 -12.12
N GLU A 128 17.86 0.29 -12.01
CA GLU A 128 18.76 1.07 -12.88
C GLU A 128 18.66 0.64 -14.35
N LYS A 129 18.57 -0.68 -14.60
CA LYS A 129 18.38 -1.23 -15.96
C LYS A 129 17.04 -0.79 -16.56
N ASN A 130 15.96 -0.85 -15.78
CA ASN A 130 14.64 -0.39 -16.20
C ASN A 130 14.62 1.12 -16.48
N PHE A 131 15.36 1.90 -15.69
CA PHE A 131 15.51 3.35 -15.90
C PHE A 131 16.34 3.67 -17.15
N ARG A 132 17.44 2.95 -17.38
CA ARG A 132 18.25 3.07 -18.61
C ARG A 132 17.45 2.72 -19.86
N SER A 133 16.61 1.68 -19.82
CA SER A 133 15.74 1.36 -20.95
C SER A 133 14.71 2.46 -21.25
N LEU A 134 14.24 3.18 -20.22
CA LEU A 134 13.32 4.32 -20.39
C LEU A 134 14.02 5.53 -21.03
N VAL A 135 15.23 5.86 -20.59
CA VAL A 135 16.03 6.99 -21.11
C VAL A 135 16.48 6.74 -22.55
N GLN A 136 16.81 5.50 -22.91
CA GLN A 136 17.26 5.16 -24.27
C GLN A 136 16.11 5.13 -25.30
N MET A 137 14.85 5.03 -24.86
CA MET A 137 13.67 4.97 -25.73
C MET A 137 12.90 6.30 -25.81
N GLY A 138 13.60 7.44 -25.74
CA GLY A 138 13.16 8.74 -26.26
C GLY A 138 11.87 9.38 -25.71
N ASN A 139 11.18 8.74 -24.77
CA ASN A 139 9.89 9.19 -24.24
C ASN A 139 9.95 9.23 -22.71
N GLY A 140 10.57 10.28 -22.18
CA GLY A 140 10.63 10.60 -20.75
C GLY A 140 9.31 11.10 -20.16
N MET A 141 8.19 10.45 -20.47
CA MET A 141 6.85 10.83 -19.98
C MET A 141 6.13 9.63 -19.38
N GLY A 142 6.63 9.14 -18.24
CA GLY A 142 5.89 8.18 -17.43
C GLY A 142 6.60 7.82 -16.13
N PRO A 143 5.86 7.59 -15.04
CA PRO A 143 6.44 7.00 -13.82
C PRO A 143 7.14 5.68 -14.17
N ALA A 144 8.24 5.38 -13.49
CA ALA A 144 8.97 4.14 -13.68
C ALA A 144 8.01 2.94 -13.62
N VAL A 145 8.06 2.06 -14.63
CA VAL A 145 7.15 0.91 -14.76
C VAL A 145 7.47 -0.10 -13.67
N THR A 146 6.81 0.00 -12.53
CA THR A 146 6.80 -1.01 -11.47
C THR A 146 5.65 -1.98 -11.71
N TYR A 147 5.76 -3.25 -11.30
CA TYR A 147 4.69 -4.25 -11.40
C TYR A 147 3.33 -3.78 -10.83
N THR A 148 3.34 -2.82 -9.90
CA THR A 148 2.16 -2.22 -9.28
C THR A 148 1.52 -1.12 -10.13
N ASN A 149 2.24 -0.54 -11.10
CA ASN A 149 1.83 0.61 -11.89
C ASN A 149 1.34 0.26 -13.31
N ILE A 150 1.30 -1.03 -13.65
CA ILE A 150 0.77 -1.53 -14.93
C ILE A 150 -0.75 -1.61 -14.80
N GLU A 151 -1.43 -0.49 -15.00
CA GLU A 151 -2.88 -0.49 -15.15
C GLU A 151 -3.24 -1.11 -16.52
N SER A 152 -4.35 -1.85 -16.57
CA SER A 152 -4.87 -2.37 -17.84
C SER A 152 -5.34 -1.20 -18.71
N ALA A 153 -4.98 -1.21 -19.98
CA ALA A 153 -5.50 -0.24 -20.95
C ALA A 153 -7.05 -0.32 -21.02
N PRO A 154 -7.75 0.80 -21.27
CA PRO A 154 -9.20 0.78 -21.43
C PRO A 154 -9.60 -0.09 -22.63
N SER A 155 -10.71 -0.83 -22.50
CA SER A 155 -11.18 -1.70 -23.57
C SER A 155 -11.70 -0.90 -24.78
N LEU A 156 -11.14 -1.14 -25.96
CA LEU A 156 -11.64 -0.59 -27.24
C LEU A 156 -12.63 -1.54 -27.96
N HIS A 157 -12.97 -2.68 -27.35
CA HIS A 157 -13.81 -3.67 -27.99
C HIS A 157 -15.27 -3.17 -28.16
N PRO A 158 -15.91 -3.32 -29.33
CA PRO A 158 -17.26 -2.81 -29.57
C PRO A 158 -18.33 -3.32 -28.58
N SER A 159 -18.12 -4.47 -27.92
CA SER A 159 -19.04 -4.94 -26.88
C SER A 159 -19.11 -4.02 -25.66
N SER A 160 -18.03 -3.29 -25.33
CA SER A 160 -18.04 -2.32 -24.23
C SER A 160 -18.87 -1.08 -24.56
N GLN A 161 -19.08 -0.83 -25.86
CA GLN A 161 -19.88 0.29 -26.36
C GLN A 161 -21.37 -0.04 -26.47
N LYS A 162 -21.76 -1.31 -26.30
CA LYS A 162 -23.17 -1.72 -26.31
C LYS A 162 -23.89 -1.13 -25.10
N ARG A 163 -25.02 -0.48 -25.36
CA ARG A 163 -25.82 0.21 -24.35
C ARG A 163 -27.01 -0.66 -23.99
N TYR A 164 -27.10 -1.02 -22.71
CA TYR A 164 -28.24 -1.72 -22.15
C TYR A 164 -29.10 -0.76 -21.34
N CYS A 165 -30.37 -1.10 -21.20
CA CYS A 165 -31.33 -0.39 -20.38
C CYS A 165 -30.95 -0.56 -18.91
N ASP A 166 -30.97 0.55 -18.16
CA ASP A 166 -30.57 0.54 -16.75
C ASP A 166 -31.62 -0.15 -15.85
N ILE A 167 -32.86 -0.30 -16.34
CA ILE A 167 -33.97 -0.92 -15.59
C ILE A 167 -34.15 -2.39 -15.98
N THR A 168 -34.20 -2.71 -17.28
CA THR A 168 -34.57 -4.06 -17.77
C THR A 168 -33.40 -4.88 -18.29
N GLY A 169 -32.24 -4.27 -18.55
CA GLY A 169 -31.08 -4.95 -19.13
C GLY A 169 -31.17 -5.26 -20.64
N LEU A 170 -32.29 -4.92 -21.29
CA LEU A 170 -32.46 -5.07 -22.74
C LEU A 170 -31.61 -4.05 -23.52
N PRO A 171 -31.28 -4.27 -24.81
CA PRO A 171 -30.56 -3.27 -25.60
C PRO A 171 -31.33 -1.94 -25.66
N ALA A 172 -30.68 -0.85 -25.25
CA ALA A 172 -31.29 0.46 -25.14
C ALA A 172 -30.70 1.44 -26.16
N PRO A 173 -31.42 1.75 -27.24
CA PRO A 173 -30.99 2.73 -28.23
C PRO A 173 -31.16 4.18 -27.74
N TYR A 174 -31.97 4.42 -26.71
CA TYR A 174 -32.35 5.77 -26.26
C TYR A 174 -31.79 6.12 -24.88
N THR A 175 -31.63 7.42 -24.61
CA THR A 175 -31.18 7.95 -23.32
C THR A 175 -31.96 9.21 -22.98
N ASP A 176 -32.49 9.29 -21.76
CA ASP A 176 -33.27 10.43 -21.31
C ASP A 176 -32.34 11.61 -20.95
N PRO A 177 -32.52 12.83 -21.51
CA PRO A 177 -31.66 13.97 -21.20
C PRO A 177 -31.79 14.47 -19.76
N LYS A 178 -32.93 14.22 -19.10
CA LYS A 178 -33.16 14.69 -17.72
C LYS A 178 -32.48 13.79 -16.70
N THR A 179 -32.70 12.48 -16.78
CA THR A 179 -32.19 11.50 -15.81
C THR A 179 -30.89 10.82 -16.25
N ARG A 180 -30.49 10.95 -17.53
CA ARG A 180 -29.37 10.21 -18.16
C ARG A 180 -29.51 8.68 -18.12
N LEU A 181 -30.71 8.18 -17.85
CA LEU A 181 -31.04 6.76 -17.89
C LEU A 181 -31.23 6.28 -19.33
N ARG A 182 -30.79 5.06 -19.58
CA ARG A 182 -30.95 4.35 -20.86
C ARG A 182 -32.23 3.53 -20.83
N TYR A 183 -33.06 3.64 -21.86
CA TYR A 183 -34.34 2.93 -21.96
C TYR A 183 -34.53 2.28 -23.33
N HIS A 184 -35.32 1.21 -23.37
CA HIS A 184 -35.56 0.44 -24.60
C HIS A 184 -36.78 0.97 -25.37
N ASP A 185 -37.91 1.13 -24.70
CA ASP A 185 -39.21 1.42 -25.32
C ASP A 185 -39.99 2.51 -24.56
N LYS A 186 -41.19 2.81 -25.04
CA LYS A 186 -42.07 3.82 -24.43
C LYS A 186 -42.57 3.43 -23.04
N GLU A 187 -42.69 2.14 -22.73
CA GLU A 187 -43.21 1.65 -21.45
C GLU A 187 -42.18 1.88 -20.35
N VAL A 188 -40.93 1.52 -20.62
CA VAL A 188 -39.80 1.82 -19.73
C VAL A 188 -39.62 3.34 -19.57
N PHE A 189 -39.80 4.12 -20.64
CA PHE A 189 -39.76 5.59 -20.52
C PHE A 189 -40.88 6.14 -19.62
N GLY A 190 -42.08 5.56 -19.68
CA GLY A 190 -43.18 5.88 -18.78
C GLY A 190 -42.82 5.64 -17.32
N VAL A 191 -42.17 4.51 -17.03
CA VAL A 191 -41.63 4.19 -15.69
C VAL A 191 -40.57 5.20 -15.27
N VAL A 192 -39.61 5.53 -16.14
CA VAL A 192 -38.56 6.53 -15.85
C VAL A 192 -39.15 7.87 -15.42
N ARG A 193 -40.31 8.26 -15.96
CA ARG A 193 -40.99 9.51 -15.62
C ARG A 193 -41.80 9.45 -14.33
N SER A 194 -42.21 8.27 -13.87
CA SER A 194 -42.89 8.08 -12.59
C SER A 194 -41.93 7.77 -11.43
N LEU A 195 -40.64 7.57 -11.70
CA LEU A 195 -39.63 7.35 -10.66
C LEU A 195 -39.60 8.50 -9.65
N GLY A 196 -39.52 8.13 -8.36
CA GLY A 196 -39.32 9.07 -7.26
C GLY A 196 -37.98 9.81 -7.36
N GLN A 197 -37.87 10.92 -6.62
CA GLN A 197 -36.63 11.67 -6.52
C GLN A 197 -35.50 10.79 -5.94
N GLY A 198 -34.29 10.89 -6.48
CA GLY A 198 -33.12 10.09 -6.07
C GLY A 198 -33.04 8.66 -6.61
N VAL A 199 -34.15 8.08 -7.11
CA VAL A 199 -34.12 6.70 -7.64
C VAL A 199 -33.28 6.61 -8.92
N ALA A 200 -33.39 7.61 -9.79
CA ALA A 200 -32.59 7.68 -11.01
C ALA A 200 -31.07 7.74 -10.71
N GLU A 201 -30.67 8.40 -9.61
CA GLU A 201 -29.28 8.48 -9.18
C GLU A 201 -28.76 7.11 -8.72
N SER A 202 -29.59 6.31 -8.02
CA SER A 202 -29.24 4.94 -7.64
C SER A 202 -29.01 4.03 -8.86
N TYR A 203 -29.85 4.15 -9.90
CA TYR A 203 -29.62 3.42 -11.16
C TYR A 203 -28.33 3.87 -11.87
N LEU A 204 -28.02 5.17 -11.84
CA LEU A 204 -26.74 5.67 -12.35
C LEU A 204 -25.55 5.19 -11.52
N GLU A 205 -25.71 5.02 -10.21
CA GLU A 205 -24.68 4.52 -9.31
C GLU A 205 -24.37 3.05 -9.59
N ALA A 206 -25.42 2.24 -9.78
CA ALA A 206 -25.27 0.85 -10.19
C ALA A 206 -24.54 0.70 -11.54
N ARG A 207 -24.74 1.65 -12.47
CA ARG A 207 -23.99 1.72 -13.75
C ARG A 207 -22.57 2.27 -13.59
N GLY A 208 -22.25 2.92 -12.47
CA GLY A 208 -20.99 3.66 -12.29
C GLY A 208 -20.92 4.99 -13.04
N ALA A 209 -22.06 5.59 -13.38
CA ALA A 209 -22.18 6.89 -14.07
C ALA A 209 -22.76 8.00 -13.16
N HIS A 210 -22.87 7.73 -11.85
CA HIS A 210 -23.36 8.70 -10.87
C HIS A 210 -22.29 9.76 -10.57
N VAL A 211 -22.71 11.03 -10.55
CA VAL A 211 -21.85 12.17 -10.25
C VAL A 211 -22.35 12.82 -8.97
N VAL A 212 -21.63 12.63 -7.87
CA VAL A 212 -21.87 13.33 -6.62
C VAL A 212 -21.18 14.69 -6.68
N LEU A 213 -21.96 15.76 -6.67
CA LEU A 213 -21.42 17.11 -6.49
C LEU A 213 -20.85 17.21 -5.06
N LYS A 214 -19.63 17.73 -4.95
CA LYS A 214 -18.89 17.83 -3.69
C LYS A 214 -18.52 19.27 -3.39
#